data_AF-A0A1M3BTP5-F1
#
_entry.id   AF-A0A1M3BTP5-F1
#
_cell.length_a   1.000
_cell.length_b   1.000
_cell.length_c   1.000
_cell.angle_alpha   90.00
_cell.angle_beta   90.00
_cell.angle_gamma   90.00
#
_symmetry.space_group_name_H-M   'P 1'
#
loop_
_entity.id
_entity.type
_entity.pdbx_description
1 polymer ?
#
loop_
_entity_poly.entity_id
_entity_poly.type
_entity_poly.pdbx_seq_one_letter_code
_entity_poly.pdbx_strand_id
1 'polypeptide(L)'
;MTTSKKIAHTQAVSMLKVQGIVTLVFGALGAFLGLILMILFGFALSQAYSDNDIIEYGVYFVMSVLFIFIPHVYFIISGVVLIRQPEPKLARLMTIINLVVGAVANYIVLAFAIISLVQHKKYEEGYKKPKE
;
A
#
# COMPACT_ATOMS: atom_id res chain seq x y z
N MET A 1 -35.85 -11.44 -19.42
CA MET A 1 -34.98 -11.41 -18.21
C MET A 1 -35.89 -11.47 -16.98
N THR A 2 -35.78 -12.50 -16.15
CA THR A 2 -36.63 -12.69 -14.95
C THR A 2 -36.35 -11.60 -13.91
N THR A 3 -37.34 -11.24 -13.09
CA THR A 3 -37.22 -10.19 -12.05
C THR A 3 -36.03 -10.42 -11.13
N SER A 4 -35.75 -11.68 -10.77
CA SER A 4 -34.57 -12.11 -10.02
C SER A 4 -33.23 -11.74 -10.68
N LYS A 5 -33.09 -11.93 -12.01
CA LYS A 5 -31.87 -11.58 -12.74
C LYS A 5 -31.62 -10.06 -12.78
N LYS A 6 -32.70 -9.25 -12.84
CA LYS A 6 -32.58 -7.79 -12.78
C LYS A 6 -32.10 -7.30 -11.42
N ILE A 7 -32.62 -7.88 -10.34
CA ILE A 7 -32.21 -7.55 -8.96
C ILE A 7 -30.73 -7.89 -8.74
N ALA A 8 -30.32 -9.10 -9.14
CA ALA A 8 -28.92 -9.55 -9.00
C ALA A 8 -27.94 -8.66 -9.78
N HIS A 9 -28.30 -8.21 -10.98
CA HIS A 9 -27.47 -7.31 -11.77
C HIS A 9 -27.31 -5.93 -11.11
N THR A 10 -28.40 -5.33 -10.62
CA THR A 10 -28.35 -4.02 -9.95
C THR A 10 -27.52 -4.08 -8.66
N GLN A 11 -27.65 -5.16 -7.90
CA GLN A 11 -26.81 -5.40 -6.71
C GLN A 11 -25.33 -5.53 -7.09
N ALA A 12 -25.00 -6.30 -8.14
CA ALA A 12 -23.63 -6.47 -8.60
C ALA A 12 -22.99 -5.14 -9.05
N VAL A 13 -23.73 -4.30 -9.77
CA VAL A 13 -23.27 -2.96 -10.18
C VAL A 13 -23.04 -2.05 -8.98
N SER A 14 -23.94 -2.08 -7.99
CA SER A 14 -23.79 -1.31 -6.75
C SER A 14 -22.53 -1.75 -5.98
N MET A 15 -22.32 -3.07 -5.83
CA MET A 15 -21.14 -3.61 -5.17
C MET A 15 -19.85 -3.27 -5.91
N LEU A 16 -19.85 -3.28 -7.23
CA LEU A 16 -18.69 -2.88 -8.04
C LEU A 16 -18.31 -1.41 -7.78
N LYS A 17 -19.30 -0.52 -7.69
CA LYS A 17 -19.07 0.89 -7.36
C LYS A 17 -18.52 1.07 -5.94
N VAL A 18 -19.11 0.37 -4.96
CA VAL A 18 -18.62 0.41 -3.58
C VAL A 18 -17.17 -0.08 -3.53
N GLN A 19 -16.88 -1.21 -4.17
CA GLN A 19 -15.52 -1.73 -4.26
C GLN A 19 -14.57 -0.72 -4.91
N GLY A 20 -14.96 -0.11 -6.03
CA GLY A 20 -14.15 0.92 -6.69
C GLY A 20 -13.87 2.14 -5.79
N ILE A 21 -14.87 2.61 -5.03
CA ILE A 21 -14.71 3.69 -4.04
C ILE A 21 -13.75 3.26 -2.93
N VAL A 22 -13.94 2.08 -2.35
CA VAL A 22 -13.08 1.55 -1.30
C VAL A 22 -11.63 1.44 -1.78
N THR A 23 -11.41 0.83 -2.96
CA THR A 23 -10.07 0.74 -3.57
C THR A 23 -9.47 2.12 -3.80
N LEU A 24 -10.25 3.09 -4.29
CA LEU A 24 -9.78 4.46 -4.50
C LEU A 24 -9.36 5.13 -3.19
N VAL A 25 -10.14 5.00 -2.12
CA VAL A 25 -9.83 5.57 -0.81
C VAL A 25 -8.58 4.94 -0.22
N PHE A 26 -8.47 3.61 -0.22
CA PHE A 26 -7.27 2.92 0.25
C PHE A 26 -6.04 3.28 -0.58
N GLY A 27 -6.18 3.35 -1.91
CA GLY A 27 -5.12 3.81 -2.80
C GLY A 27 -4.68 5.24 -2.48
N ALA A 28 -5.61 6.16 -2.27
CA ALA A 28 -5.29 7.55 -1.94
C ALA A 28 -4.55 7.67 -0.60
N LEU A 29 -5.04 6.98 0.44
CA LEU A 29 -4.40 6.99 1.77
C LEU A 29 -2.99 6.39 1.72
N GLY A 30 -2.81 5.25 1.07
CA GLY A 30 -1.50 4.61 1.00
C GLY A 30 -0.51 5.35 0.08
N ALA A 31 -0.98 5.97 -1.00
CA ALA A 31 -0.14 6.82 -1.84
C ALA A 31 0.30 8.07 -1.08
N PHE A 32 -0.58 8.67 -0.28
CA PHE A 32 -0.25 9.79 0.60
C PHE A 32 0.80 9.42 1.65
N LEU A 33 0.61 8.29 2.35
CA LEU A 33 1.61 7.79 3.29
C LEU A 33 2.94 7.44 2.61
N GLY A 34 2.89 6.82 1.44
CA GLY A 34 4.08 6.52 0.63
C GLY A 34 4.84 7.79 0.24
N LEU A 35 4.13 8.86 -0.12
CA LEU A 35 4.73 10.16 -0.41
C LEU A 35 5.43 10.75 0.81
N ILE A 36 4.82 10.68 2.00
CA ILE A 36 5.45 11.11 3.25
C ILE A 36 6.74 10.32 3.51
N LEU A 37 6.70 8.99 3.37
CA LEU A 37 7.89 8.14 3.56
C LEU A 37 9.01 8.49 2.57
N MET A 38 8.67 8.71 1.30
CA MET A 38 9.64 9.15 0.30
C MET A 38 10.29 10.47 0.68
N ILE A 39 9.52 11.44 1.18
CA ILE A 39 10.07 12.72 1.64
C ILE A 39 11.00 12.50 2.83
N LEU A 40 10.59 11.71 3.83
CA LEU A 40 11.40 11.41 5.01
C LEU A 40 12.72 10.72 4.66
N PHE A 41 12.69 9.69 3.81
CA PHE A 41 13.89 9.01 3.36
C PHE A 41 14.75 9.88 2.43
N GLY A 42 14.13 10.76 1.63
CA GLY A 42 14.86 11.77 0.85
C GLY A 42 15.64 12.74 1.74
N PHE A 43 15.02 13.22 2.83
CA PHE A 43 15.71 14.02 3.84
C PHE A 43 16.81 13.23 4.56
N ALA A 44 16.53 11.98 4.98
CA ALA A 44 17.52 11.12 5.61
C ALA A 44 18.74 10.89 4.71
N LEU A 45 18.52 10.66 3.41
CA LEU A 45 19.57 10.51 2.41
C LEU A 45 20.41 11.78 2.29
N SER A 46 19.79 12.96 2.32
CA SER A 46 20.51 14.24 2.23
C SER A 46 21.39 14.55 3.45
N GLN A 47 21.06 13.94 4.60
CA GLN A 47 21.76 14.12 5.88
C GLN A 47 22.68 12.93 6.22
N ALA A 48 22.88 12.00 5.29
CA ALA A 48 23.71 10.83 5.50
C ALA A 48 25.19 11.23 5.68
N TYR A 49 25.84 10.70 6.73
CA TYR A 49 27.23 11.04 7.08
C TYR A 49 28.25 10.00 6.59
N SER A 50 27.78 8.83 6.16
CA SER A 50 28.62 7.75 5.64
C SER A 50 28.04 7.12 4.39
N ASP A 51 28.89 6.49 3.58
CA ASP A 51 28.46 5.75 2.38
C ASP A 51 27.49 4.62 2.73
N ASN A 52 27.64 4.00 3.90
CA ASN A 52 26.73 2.96 4.37
C ASN A 52 25.32 3.52 4.63
N ASP A 53 25.21 4.71 5.25
CA ASP A 53 23.92 5.37 5.47
C ASP A 53 23.25 5.75 4.15
N ILE A 54 24.04 6.22 3.17
CA ILE A 54 23.55 6.54 1.82
C ILE A 54 22.93 5.31 1.17
N ILE A 55 23.62 4.17 1.23
CA ILE A 55 23.12 2.91 0.67
C ILE A 55 21.85 2.46 1.39
N GLU A 56 21.84 2.49 2.73
CA GLU A 56 20.69 2.06 3.53
C GLU A 56 19.45 2.91 3.24
N TYR A 57 19.54 4.23 3.37
CA TYR A 57 18.41 5.13 3.09
C TYR A 57 18.02 5.12 1.61
N GLY A 58 18.98 4.97 0.70
CA GLY A 58 18.73 4.81 -0.73
C GLY A 58 17.90 3.56 -1.02
N VAL A 59 18.23 2.43 -0.40
CA VAL A 59 17.45 1.19 -0.51
C VAL A 59 16.04 1.40 0.08
N TYR A 60 15.90 2.00 1.25
CA TYR A 60 14.58 2.26 1.84
C TYR A 60 13.72 3.20 1.00
N PHE A 61 14.32 4.22 0.38
CA PHE A 61 13.63 5.10 -0.55
C PHE A 61 13.10 4.33 -1.76
N VAL A 62 13.95 3.53 -2.43
CA VAL A 62 13.56 2.72 -3.59
C VAL A 62 12.49 1.70 -3.22
N MET A 63 12.64 1.00 -2.10
CA MET A 63 11.65 0.05 -1.61
C MET A 63 10.30 0.71 -1.32
N SER A 64 10.30 1.92 -0.76
CA SER A 64 9.08 2.70 -0.51
C SER A 64 8.38 3.08 -1.82
N VAL A 65 9.13 3.45 -2.86
CA VAL A 65 8.54 3.73 -4.18
C VAL A 65 7.89 2.48 -4.78
N LEU A 66 8.63 1.36 -4.80
CA LEU A 66 8.22 0.14 -5.48
C LEU A 66 7.09 -0.60 -4.77
N PHE A 67 7.14 -0.69 -3.44
CA PHE A 67 6.24 -1.53 -2.66
C PHE A 67 5.16 -0.76 -1.91
N ILE A 68 5.28 0.57 -1.80
CA ILE A 68 4.27 1.41 -1.15
C ILE A 68 3.63 2.33 -2.18
N PHE A 69 4.39 3.22 -2.82
CA PHE A 69 3.78 4.26 -3.66
C PHE A 69 3.11 3.69 -4.91
N ILE A 70 3.83 2.91 -5.73
CA ILE A 70 3.33 2.40 -7.01
C ILE A 70 2.06 1.53 -6.85
N PRO A 71 2.00 0.53 -5.92
CA PRO A 71 0.81 -0.29 -5.75
C PRO A 71 -0.43 0.52 -5.35
N HIS A 72 -0.25 1.57 -4.56
CA HIS A 72 -1.36 2.43 -4.14
C HIS A 72 -1.80 3.39 -5.25
N VAL A 73 -0.89 3.88 -6.09
CA VAL A 73 -1.25 4.61 -7.32
C VAL A 73 -2.07 3.70 -8.25
N TYR A 74 -1.70 2.43 -8.38
CA TYR A 74 -2.50 1.44 -9.11
C TYR A 74 -3.91 1.27 -8.49
N PHE A 75 -4.04 1.24 -7.17
CA PHE A 75 -5.36 1.22 -6.52
C PHE A 75 -6.22 2.45 -6.84
N ILE A 76 -5.62 3.64 -6.93
CA ILE A 76 -6.36 4.83 -7.35
C ILE A 76 -6.90 4.65 -8.78
N ILE A 77 -6.03 4.27 -9.72
CA ILE A 77 -6.41 4.07 -11.12
C ILE A 77 -7.50 2.99 -11.22
N SER A 78 -7.31 1.87 -10.53
CA SER A 78 -8.25 0.76 -10.60
C SER A 78 -9.59 1.08 -9.95
N GLY A 79 -9.60 1.84 -8.85
CA GLY A 79 -10.81 2.35 -8.21
C GLY A 79 -11.63 3.24 -9.14
N VAL A 80 -10.98 4.21 -9.82
CA VAL A 80 -11.64 5.07 -10.82
C VAL A 80 -12.25 4.25 -11.94
N VAL A 81 -11.53 3.26 -12.46
CA VAL A 81 -12.01 2.40 -13.55
C VAL A 81 -13.20 1.57 -13.08
N LEU A 82 -13.17 0.95 -11.90
CA LEU A 82 -14.27 0.15 -11.34
C LEU A 82 -15.55 0.97 -11.15
N ILE A 83 -15.45 2.22 -10.69
CA ILE A 83 -16.60 3.14 -10.54
C ILE A 83 -17.30 3.40 -11.88
N ARG A 84 -16.53 3.43 -12.98
CA ARG A 84 -17.03 3.64 -14.35
C ARG A 84 -17.70 2.42 -14.97
N GLN A 85 -17.84 1.31 -14.23
CA GLN A 85 -18.49 0.08 -14.70
C GLN A 85 -17.84 -0.47 -15.99
N PRO A 86 -16.57 -0.90 -15.93
CA PRO A 86 -15.86 -1.44 -17.07
C PRO A 86 -16.46 -2.79 -17.50
N GLU A 87 -15.99 -3.33 -18.62
CA GLU A 87 -16.42 -4.65 -19.08
C GLU A 87 -16.24 -5.72 -17.97
N PRO A 88 -17.16 -6.70 -17.86
CA PRO A 88 -17.14 -7.69 -16.78
C PRO A 88 -15.82 -8.45 -16.62
N LYS A 89 -15.14 -8.74 -17.75
CA LYS A 89 -13.82 -9.40 -17.74
C LYS A 89 -12.76 -8.53 -17.08
N LEU A 90 -12.74 -7.24 -17.41
CA LEU A 90 -11.80 -6.27 -16.86
C LEU A 90 -12.09 -6.01 -15.38
N ALA A 91 -13.36 -5.81 -15.03
CA ALA A 91 -13.80 -5.68 -13.63
C ALA A 91 -13.32 -6.86 -12.76
N ARG A 92 -13.51 -8.10 -13.23
CA ARG A 92 -13.07 -9.31 -12.54
C ARG A 92 -11.55 -9.35 -12.37
N LEU A 93 -10.80 -9.07 -13.43
CA LEU A 93 -9.34 -9.07 -13.39
C LEU A 93 -8.81 -8.04 -12.38
N MET A 94 -9.33 -6.82 -12.42
CA MET A 94 -8.91 -5.73 -11.52
C MET A 94 -9.25 -6.06 -10.07
N THR A 95 -10.41 -6.65 -9.80
CA THR A 95 -10.76 -7.14 -8.46
C THR A 95 -9.78 -8.20 -7.95
N ILE A 96 -9.37 -9.15 -8.81
CA ILE A 96 -8.39 -10.18 -8.45
C ILE A 96 -7.03 -9.54 -8.15
N ILE A 97 -6.55 -8.63 -9.01
CA ILE A 97 -5.28 -7.94 -8.79
C ILE A 97 -5.34 -7.12 -7.48
N ASN A 98 -6.44 -6.39 -7.25
CA ASN A 98 -6.63 -5.63 -6.02
C ASN A 98 -6.58 -6.50 -4.76
N LEU A 99 -7.18 -7.69 -4.83
CA LEU A 99 -7.12 -8.67 -3.75
C LEU A 99 -5.68 -9.16 -3.51
N VAL A 100 -4.96 -9.55 -4.56
CA VAL A 100 -3.59 -10.08 -4.45
C VAL A 100 -2.65 -9.00 -3.93
N VAL A 101 -2.66 -7.81 -4.54
CA VAL A 101 -1.81 -6.69 -4.13
C VAL A 101 -2.13 -6.27 -2.69
N GLY A 102 -3.42 -6.18 -2.34
CA GLY A 102 -3.84 -5.79 -1.00
C GLY A 102 -3.44 -6.81 0.07
N ALA A 103 -3.55 -8.10 -0.23
CA ALA A 103 -3.11 -9.16 0.67
C ALA A 103 -1.58 -9.15 0.84
N VAL A 104 -0.84 -9.12 -0.26
CA VAL A 104 0.64 -9.15 -0.25
C VAL A 104 1.21 -7.93 0.47
N ALA A 105 0.68 -6.73 0.21
CA ALA A 105 1.14 -5.50 0.87
C ALA A 105 0.99 -5.58 2.40
N ASN A 106 -0.16 -6.07 2.89
CA ASN A 106 -0.39 -6.22 4.32
C ASN A 106 0.49 -7.32 4.95
N TYR A 107 0.71 -8.45 4.27
CA TYR A 107 1.56 -9.53 4.79
C TYR A 107 3.04 -9.13 4.86
N ILE A 108 3.55 -8.36 3.89
CA ILE A 108 4.93 -7.87 3.91
C ILE A 108 5.12 -6.90 5.08
N VAL A 109 4.21 -5.94 5.27
CA VAL A 109 4.26 -5.00 6.40
C VAL A 109 4.23 -5.75 7.74
N LEU A 110 3.37 -6.76 7.86
CA LEU A 110 3.31 -7.61 9.05
C LEU A 110 4.62 -8.36 9.29
N ALA A 111 5.24 -8.93 8.25
CA ALA A 111 6.51 -9.64 8.37
C ALA A 111 7.65 -8.71 8.84
N PHE A 112 7.76 -7.50 8.28
CA PHE A 112 8.74 -6.51 8.72
C PHE A 112 8.47 -6.01 10.14
N ALA A 113 7.20 -5.82 10.53
CA ALA A 113 6.84 -5.48 11.90
C ALA A 113 7.27 -6.57 12.89
N ILE A 114 7.07 -7.86 12.55
CA ILE A 114 7.55 -8.99 13.36
C ILE A 114 9.07 -9.00 13.47
N ILE A 115 9.80 -8.83 12.35
CA ILE A 115 11.26 -8.78 12.35
C ILE A 115 11.75 -7.62 13.23
N SER A 116 11.17 -6.43 13.07
CA SER A 116 11.50 -5.24 13.85
C SER A 116 11.25 -5.46 15.34
N LEU A 117 10.10 -6.05 15.72
CA LEU A 117 9.78 -6.40 17.11
C LEU A 117 10.78 -7.40 17.71
N VAL A 118 11.21 -8.41 16.95
CA VAL A 118 12.21 -9.39 17.41
C VAL A 118 13.59 -8.75 17.58
N GLN A 119 13.93 -7.78 16.72
CA GLN A 119 15.20 -7.05 16.80
C GLN A 119 15.19 -5.95 17.88
N HIS A 120 14.01 -5.51 18.33
CA HIS A 120 13.86 -4.44 19.31
C HIS A 120 14.59 -4.70 20.64
N LYS A 121 14.62 -5.96 21.09
CA LYS A 121 15.34 -6.35 22.30
C LYS A 121 16.85 -6.03 22.25
N LYS A 122 17.48 -6.22 21.09
CA LYS A 122 18.90 -5.88 20.89
C LYS A 122 19.13 -4.37 20.87
N TYR A 123 18.15 -3.61 20.38
CA TYR A 123 18.17 -2.15 20.43
C TYR A 123 18.08 -1.64 21.88
N GLU A 124 17.18 -2.21 22.70
CA GLU A 124 17.06 -1.88 24.12
C GLU A 124 18.34 -2.19 24.92
N GLU A 125 18.99 -3.33 24.65
CA GLU A 125 20.25 -3.73 25.30
C GLU A 125 21.42 -2.78 24.99
N GLY A 126 21.39 -2.10 23.83
CA GLY A 126 22.38 -1.09 23.44
C GLY A 126 22.05 0.34 23.87
N TYR A 127 20.84 0.60 24.37
CA TYR A 127 20.35 1.94 24.66
C TYR A 127 20.87 2.45 26.01
N LYS A 128 21.93 3.28 25.99
CA LYS A 128 22.41 3.98 27.19
C LYS A 128 21.45 5.12 27.52
N LYS A 129 20.67 4.98 28.60
CA LYS A 129 19.86 6.10 29.13
C LYS A 129 20.76 7.34 29.32
N PRO A 130 20.35 8.53 28.84
CA PRO A 130 21.05 9.75 29.21
C PRO A 130 21.05 9.86 30.73
N LYS A 131 22.21 10.13 31.32
CA LYS A 131 22.33 10.40 32.76
C LYS A 131 21.61 11.72 33.04
N GLU A 132 20.46 11.66 33.70
CA GLU A 132 19.91 12.82 34.42
C GLU A 132 20.83 13.22 35.59
#